data_AF-A0A5C6D423-F1
#
_entry.id   AF-A0A5C6D423-F1
#
_cell.length_a   1.000
_cell.length_b   1.000
_cell.length_c   1.000
_cell.angle_alpha   90.00
_cell.angle_beta   90.00
_cell.angle_gamma   90.00
#
_symmetry.space_group_name_H-M   'P 1'
#
loop_
_entity.id
_entity.type
_entity.pdbx_description
1 polymer ?
#
loop_
_entity_poly.entity_id
_entity_poly.type
_entity_poly.pdbx_seq_one_letter_code
_entity_poly.pdbx_strand_id
1 'polypeptide(L)'
;MVTVFAVVGSLAAARISIPLSDQAMTLSRVLLACVLTTLGCASKTRRPWDSRPVTLSDIDSITLVLGAIAQDGGSRELVGVTNTGQMCLIALNQHSFLGNYPLHEIESPGRLCFNERLVGVRSKDERLIMDLLRSADFLPVTDEGIRQLVNMDTIAHTDLETFASDSDGQFLRAIRDHILAYVETEKYIEVAKNGLPLHP
;
A
#
# COMPACT_ATOMS: atom_id res chain seq x y z
N MET A 1 26.88 29.01 2.69
CA MET A 1 27.41 29.25 4.05
C MET A 1 26.24 29.68 4.90
N VAL A 2 25.97 28.92 5.96
CA VAL A 2 24.77 28.99 6.80
C VAL A 2 24.83 30.22 7.72
N THR A 3 23.72 30.94 7.88
CA THR A 3 23.52 31.85 9.01
C THR A 3 22.09 31.69 9.50
N VAL A 4 21.94 30.88 10.55
CA VAL A 4 20.70 30.64 11.28
C VAL A 4 20.47 31.84 12.20
N PHE A 5 19.30 32.47 12.09
CA PHE A 5 18.84 33.48 13.02
C PHE A 5 18.49 32.85 14.36
N ALA A 6 19.05 33.44 15.42
CA ALA A 6 18.64 33.20 16.79
C ALA A 6 17.24 33.79 17.04
N VAL A 7 16.36 33.02 17.68
CA VAL A 7 15.26 33.56 18.46
C VAL A 7 15.51 33.18 19.91
N VAL A 8 15.94 34.20 20.66
CA VAL A 8 16.06 34.23 22.10
C VAL A 8 14.64 34.32 22.68
N GLY A 9 14.18 33.22 23.28
CA GLY A 9 13.01 33.20 24.15
C GLY A 9 13.45 32.99 25.59
N SER A 10 13.49 34.07 26.36
CA SER A 10 13.79 34.10 27.79
C SER A 10 12.97 33.07 28.59
N LEU A 11 13.65 32.16 29.26
CA LEU A 11 13.14 31.51 30.46
C LEU A 11 14.08 31.85 31.61
N ALA A 12 13.60 32.75 32.45
CA ALA A 12 14.22 33.12 33.70
C ALA A 12 14.50 31.86 34.53
N ALA A 13 15.72 31.83 35.06
CA ALA A 13 16.25 30.77 35.88
C ALA A 13 15.42 30.59 37.17
N ALA A 14 14.54 29.59 37.17
CA ALA A 14 14.21 28.89 38.40
C ALA A 14 15.31 27.84 38.63
N ARG A 15 16.30 28.18 39.47
CA ARG A 15 17.28 27.22 39.98
C ARG A 15 16.54 26.19 40.85
N ILE A 16 16.11 25.10 40.23
CA ILE A 16 15.80 23.87 40.95
C ILE A 16 17.05 23.00 40.82
N SER A 17 17.86 23.00 41.87
CA SER A 17 18.96 22.05 42.03
C SER A 17 18.35 20.66 42.25
N ILE A 18 18.13 19.91 41.18
CA ILE A 18 17.72 18.51 41.25
C ILE A 18 19.01 17.67 41.33
N PRO A 19 19.17 16.79 42.33
CA PRO A 19 20.36 15.95 42.46
C PRO A 19 20.47 15.02 41.24
N LEU A 20 21.68 14.99 40.66
CA LEU A 20 22.04 14.36 39.38
C LEU A 20 22.03 12.81 39.36
N SER A 21 21.38 12.12 40.31
CA SER A 21 21.37 10.64 40.32
C SER A 21 20.08 9.98 39.84
N ASP A 22 18.93 10.66 39.89
CA ASP A 22 17.63 10.02 39.53
C ASP A 22 17.12 10.35 38.12
N GLN A 23 17.65 11.38 37.47
CA GLN A 23 17.23 11.75 36.10
C GLN A 23 17.82 10.84 35.02
N ALA A 24 18.97 10.22 35.26
CA ALA A 24 19.58 9.28 34.32
C ALA A 24 18.75 7.99 34.17
N MET A 25 18.08 7.54 35.25
CA MET A 25 17.21 6.36 35.21
C MET A 25 15.88 6.62 34.49
N THR A 26 15.34 7.84 34.59
CA THR A 26 14.08 8.20 33.93
C THR A 26 14.28 8.47 32.44
N LEU A 27 15.37 9.13 32.02
CA LEU A 27 15.66 9.34 30.60
C LEU A 27 15.97 8.03 29.87
N SER A 28 16.70 7.11 30.51
CA SER A 28 17.00 5.79 29.96
C SER A 28 15.73 4.94 29.78
N ARG A 29 14.76 5.05 30.71
CA ARG A 29 13.46 4.35 30.61
C ARG A 29 12.55 4.96 29.53
N VAL A 30 12.56 6.28 29.35
CA VAL A 30 11.81 6.96 28.28
C VAL A 30 12.41 6.64 26.91
N LEU A 31 13.74 6.63 26.78
CA LEU A 31 14.41 6.21 25.54
C LEU A 31 14.17 4.73 25.23
N LEU A 32 14.18 3.85 26.24
CA LEU A 32 13.87 2.42 26.03
C LEU A 32 12.40 2.21 25.63
N ALA A 33 11.46 3.00 26.17
CA ALA A 33 10.07 2.98 25.73
C ALA A 33 9.90 3.46 24.28
N CYS A 34 10.64 4.49 23.85
CA CYS A 34 10.66 4.94 22.45
C CYS A 34 11.33 3.92 21.50
N VAL A 35 12.33 3.18 21.96
CA VAL A 35 12.97 2.11 21.17
C VAL A 35 12.05 0.88 21.09
N LEU A 36 11.31 0.55 22.15
CA LEU A 36 10.35 -0.56 22.15
C LEU A 36 9.08 -0.25 21.34
N THR A 37 8.63 1.01 21.25
CA THR A 37 7.52 1.39 20.36
C THR A 37 7.91 1.44 18.90
N THR A 38 9.17 1.72 18.57
CA THR A 38 9.67 1.68 17.19
C THR A 38 10.01 0.26 16.72
N LEU A 39 10.43 -0.64 17.62
CA LEU A 39 10.62 -2.07 17.31
C LEU A 39 9.32 -2.88 17.34
N GLY A 40 8.26 -2.39 18.00
CA GLY A 40 6.94 -3.04 18.06
C GLY A 40 6.07 -2.88 16.82
N CYS A 41 6.44 -2.02 15.86
CA CYS A 41 5.64 -1.71 14.67
C CYS A 41 6.17 -2.32 13.36
N ALA A 42 6.91 -3.42 13.42
CA ALA A 42 7.34 -4.15 12.23
C ALA A 42 7.07 -5.66 12.34
N SER A 43 6.01 -6.05 13.05
CA SER A 43 5.30 -7.27 12.68
C SER A 43 4.72 -7.02 11.29
N LYS A 44 5.49 -7.31 10.24
CA LYS A 44 4.96 -7.51 8.90
C LYS A 44 4.03 -8.71 9.02
N THR A 45 2.78 -8.45 9.39
CA THR A 45 1.69 -9.42 9.25
C THR A 45 1.78 -9.86 7.81
N ARG A 46 2.16 -11.13 7.60
CA ARG A 46 2.33 -11.69 6.27
C ARG A 46 1.05 -11.40 5.51
N ARG A 47 1.18 -10.70 4.39
CA ARG A 47 -0.01 -10.26 3.67
C ARG A 47 -0.68 -11.48 3.05
N PRO A 48 -2.01 -11.42 2.81
CA PRO A 48 -2.78 -12.60 2.39
C PRO A 48 -2.23 -13.22 1.10
N TRP A 49 -1.71 -12.39 0.20
CA TRP A 49 -1.11 -12.76 -1.09
C TRP A 49 0.35 -13.22 -1.02
N ASP A 50 0.99 -13.23 0.16
CA ASP A 50 2.37 -13.73 0.34
C ASP A 50 2.42 -15.25 0.54
N SER A 51 1.27 -15.91 0.71
CA SER A 51 1.17 -17.32 1.05
C SER A 51 1.57 -18.24 -0.11
N ARG A 52 1.26 -17.86 -1.36
CA ARG A 52 1.71 -18.54 -2.59
C ARG A 52 1.87 -17.52 -3.73
N PRO A 53 3.01 -17.50 -4.45
CA PRO A 53 3.16 -16.62 -5.60
C PRO A 53 2.20 -17.06 -6.71
N VAL A 54 1.13 -16.30 -6.92
CA VAL A 54 0.26 -16.47 -8.08
C VAL A 54 1.00 -15.93 -9.31
N THR A 55 1.24 -16.78 -10.31
CA THR A 55 1.78 -16.32 -11.58
C THR A 55 0.65 -15.66 -12.35
N LEU A 56 0.86 -14.41 -12.79
CA LEU A 56 -0.13 -13.64 -13.53
C LEU A 56 -0.64 -14.36 -14.81
N SER A 57 0.21 -15.18 -15.44
CA SER A 57 -0.15 -15.95 -16.64
C SER A 57 -1.21 -17.02 -16.41
N ASP A 58 -1.42 -17.42 -15.16
CA ASP A 58 -2.29 -18.54 -14.79
C ASP A 58 -3.66 -18.05 -14.30
N ILE A 59 -3.89 -16.74 -14.36
CA ILE A 59 -5.13 -16.08 -13.92
C ILE A 59 -5.98 -15.80 -15.15
N ASP A 60 -7.12 -16.47 -15.25
CA ASP A 60 -8.07 -16.28 -16.35
C ASP A 60 -9.09 -15.19 -16.04
N SER A 61 -9.48 -15.07 -14.77
CA SER A 61 -10.43 -14.06 -14.30
C SER A 61 -10.17 -13.68 -12.85
N ILE A 62 -10.66 -12.50 -12.48
CA ILE A 62 -10.62 -11.97 -11.13
C ILE A 62 -11.99 -11.42 -10.73
N THR A 63 -12.36 -11.66 -9.47
CA THR A 63 -13.48 -11.00 -8.80
C THR A 63 -12.92 -9.98 -7.83
N LEU A 64 -13.21 -8.71 -8.05
CA LEU A 64 -12.80 -7.63 -7.15
C LEU A 64 -13.72 -7.61 -5.93
N VAL A 65 -13.11 -7.54 -4.74
CA VAL A 65 -13.82 -7.69 -3.45
C VAL A 65 -13.60 -6.51 -2.51
N LEU A 66 -12.50 -5.77 -2.64
CA LEU A 66 -12.21 -4.58 -1.82
C LEU A 66 -11.42 -3.55 -2.63
N GLY A 67 -11.71 -2.28 -2.40
CA GLY A 67 -10.99 -1.16 -2.97
C GLY A 67 -10.60 -0.18 -1.87
N ALA A 68 -9.40 0.40 -1.95
CA ALA A 68 -8.92 1.35 -0.97
C ALA A 68 -8.13 2.50 -1.60
N ILE A 69 -8.09 3.61 -0.85
CA ILE A 69 -7.23 4.76 -1.12
C ILE A 69 -6.26 4.86 0.05
N ALA A 70 -4.95 4.68 -0.21
CA ALA A 70 -3.94 4.79 0.82
C ALA A 70 -3.71 6.26 1.21
N GLN A 71 -3.27 6.45 2.47
CA GLN A 71 -2.99 7.78 3.04
C GLN A 71 -1.68 8.40 2.55
N ASP A 72 -0.93 7.68 1.72
CA ASP A 72 0.39 8.07 1.24
C ASP A 72 0.36 9.13 0.13
N GLY A 73 -0.73 9.91 0.02
CA GLY A 73 -0.94 10.83 -1.10
C GLY A 73 -1.83 10.26 -2.20
N GLY A 74 -2.38 9.06 -2.01
CA GLY A 74 -3.52 8.57 -2.78
C GLY A 74 -3.27 7.35 -3.62
N SER A 75 -2.39 6.43 -3.20
CA SER A 75 -2.30 5.12 -3.86
C SER A 75 -3.68 4.47 -3.93
N ARG A 76 -3.94 3.79 -5.04
CA ARG A 76 -5.21 3.13 -5.30
C ARG A 76 -4.99 1.63 -5.26
N GLU A 77 -5.71 0.93 -4.40
CA GLU A 77 -5.54 -0.49 -4.17
C GLU A 77 -6.84 -1.23 -4.49
N LEU A 78 -6.70 -2.36 -5.15
CA LEU A 78 -7.76 -3.31 -5.45
C LEU A 78 -7.33 -4.69 -4.98
N VAL A 79 -8.15 -5.28 -4.12
CA VAL A 79 -8.01 -6.68 -3.73
C VAL A 79 -9.02 -7.50 -4.54
N GLY A 80 -8.54 -8.59 -5.11
CA GLY A 80 -9.36 -9.53 -5.86
C GLY A 80 -9.10 -10.98 -5.46
N VAL A 81 -10.01 -11.84 -5.87
CA VAL A 81 -9.91 -13.30 -5.79
C VAL A 81 -9.89 -13.86 -7.21
N THR A 82 -8.88 -14.66 -7.53
CA THR A 82 -8.71 -15.29 -8.84
C THR A 82 -9.71 -16.42 -9.07
N ASN A 83 -9.83 -16.90 -10.31
CA ASN A 83 -10.57 -18.11 -10.66
C ASN A 83 -10.10 -19.38 -9.90
N THR A 84 -8.84 -19.40 -9.46
CA THR A 84 -8.27 -20.48 -8.62
C THR A 84 -8.54 -20.31 -7.13
N GLY A 85 -9.26 -19.26 -6.73
CA GLY A 85 -9.58 -18.96 -5.33
C GLY A 85 -8.44 -18.32 -4.55
N GLN A 86 -7.43 -17.76 -5.21
CA GLN A 86 -6.30 -17.10 -4.56
C GLN A 86 -6.53 -15.60 -4.47
N MET A 87 -6.15 -15.00 -3.35
CA MET A 87 -6.17 -13.53 -3.23
C MET A 87 -5.02 -12.89 -3.98
N CYS A 88 -5.29 -11.74 -4.61
CA CYS A 88 -4.28 -10.89 -5.21
C CYS A 88 -4.53 -9.40 -4.91
N LEU A 89 -3.47 -8.62 -4.93
CA LEU A 89 -3.48 -7.17 -4.83
C LEU A 89 -3.02 -6.55 -6.16
N ILE A 90 -3.82 -5.63 -6.69
CA ILE A 90 -3.42 -4.72 -7.76
C ILE A 90 -3.38 -3.31 -7.16
N ALA A 91 -2.24 -2.64 -7.28
CA ALA A 91 -2.06 -1.31 -6.70
C ALA A 91 -1.46 -0.34 -7.71
N LEU A 92 -1.95 0.90 -7.72
CA LEU A 92 -1.31 2.03 -8.37
C LEU A 92 -0.66 2.88 -7.28
N ASN A 93 0.65 2.69 -7.08
CA ASN A 93 1.38 3.34 -5.99
C ASN A 93 1.64 4.80 -6.34
N GLN A 94 1.35 5.73 -5.43
CA GLN A 94 1.67 7.15 -5.53
C GLN A 94 3.00 7.47 -4.82
N HIS A 95 3.20 7.10 -3.56
CA HIS A 95 4.45 7.47 -2.86
C HIS A 95 5.02 6.38 -1.95
N SER A 96 4.17 5.50 -1.40
CA SER A 96 4.64 4.35 -0.63
C SER A 96 4.83 3.14 -1.55
N PHE A 97 6.02 2.56 -1.49
CA PHE A 97 6.30 1.30 -2.15
C PHE A 97 6.05 0.18 -1.15
N LEU A 98 5.00 -0.60 -1.40
CA LEU A 98 4.79 -1.89 -0.75
C LEU A 98 5.70 -2.91 -1.45
N GLY A 99 6.88 -3.19 -0.88
CA GLY A 99 7.83 -4.19 -1.41
C GLY A 99 9.32 -3.82 -1.28
N ASN A 100 10.21 -4.75 -1.65
CA ASN A 100 11.66 -4.55 -1.69
C ASN A 100 12.09 -4.25 -3.14
N TYR A 101 12.23 -2.97 -3.50
CA TYR A 101 12.59 -2.56 -4.86
C TYR A 101 14.02 -2.02 -4.94
N PRO A 102 14.71 -2.13 -6.09
CA PRO A 102 15.95 -1.41 -6.35
C PRO A 102 15.72 0.11 -6.24
N LEU A 103 16.61 0.84 -5.55
CA LEU A 103 16.47 2.28 -5.27
C LEU A 103 16.19 3.17 -6.51
N HIS A 104 16.68 2.81 -7.70
CA HIS A 104 16.44 3.57 -8.92
C HIS A 104 15.00 3.42 -9.46
N GLU A 105 14.24 2.42 -9.01
CA GLU A 105 12.82 2.26 -9.32
C GLU A 105 11.91 2.93 -8.28
N ILE A 106 12.47 3.28 -7.11
CA ILE A 106 11.76 3.89 -5.96
C ILE A 106 11.37 5.36 -6.23
N GLU A 107 11.88 5.99 -7.29
CA GLU A 107 11.60 7.41 -7.59
C GLU A 107 10.43 7.63 -8.56
N SER A 108 9.73 6.56 -8.98
CA SER A 108 8.62 6.65 -9.95
C SER A 108 7.25 6.47 -9.27
N PRO A 109 6.59 7.55 -8.82
CA PRO A 109 5.20 7.50 -8.38
C PRO A 109 4.28 7.11 -9.56
N GLY A 110 3.05 6.73 -9.26
CA GLY A 110 2.05 6.32 -10.25
C GLY A 110 2.37 4.99 -10.94
N ARG A 111 3.09 4.06 -10.30
CA ARG A 111 3.43 2.78 -10.93
C ARG A 111 2.47 1.66 -10.53
N LEU A 112 2.10 0.86 -11.52
CA LEU A 112 1.25 -0.31 -11.34
C LEU A 112 2.06 -1.43 -10.66
N CYS A 113 1.47 -2.07 -9.67
CA CYS A 113 2.02 -3.19 -8.94
C CYS A 113 1.00 -4.34 -8.90
N PHE A 114 1.51 -5.56 -8.92
CA PHE A 114 0.74 -6.79 -8.71
C PHE A 114 1.41 -7.60 -7.61
N ASN A 115 0.68 -7.91 -6.54
CA ASN A 115 1.20 -8.60 -5.34
C ASN A 115 2.55 -8.04 -4.88
N GLU A 116 2.62 -6.71 -4.71
CA GLU A 116 3.84 -6.00 -4.26
C GLU A 116 5.05 -6.16 -5.18
N ARG A 117 4.79 -6.44 -6.46
CA ARG A 117 5.81 -6.45 -7.51
C ARG A 117 5.49 -5.38 -8.53
N LEU A 118 6.50 -4.62 -8.89
CA LEU A 118 6.40 -3.55 -9.87
C LEU A 118 6.14 -4.17 -11.23
N VAL A 119 5.12 -3.67 -11.91
CA VAL A 119 4.80 -4.10 -13.26
C VAL A 119 5.57 -3.22 -14.24
N GLY A 120 6.23 -3.84 -15.22
CA GLY A 120 6.94 -3.14 -16.27
C GLY A 120 5.97 -2.34 -17.15
N VAL A 121 6.31 -1.10 -17.47
CA VAL A 121 5.47 -0.24 -18.31
C VAL A 121 5.40 -0.76 -19.73
N ARG A 122 4.18 -0.87 -20.28
CA ARG A 122 3.89 -1.46 -21.61
C ARG A 122 4.40 -2.90 -21.76
N SER A 123 4.59 -3.59 -20.65
CA SER A 123 4.99 -5.00 -20.64
C SER A 123 3.83 -5.91 -21.03
N LYS A 124 4.12 -7.21 -21.23
CA LYS A 124 3.08 -8.23 -21.36
C LYS A 124 2.22 -8.30 -20.09
N ASP A 125 2.84 -8.22 -18.91
CA ASP A 125 2.17 -8.33 -17.63
C ASP A 125 1.22 -7.15 -17.37
N GLU A 126 1.60 -5.93 -17.76
CA GLU A 126 0.70 -4.77 -17.71
C GLU A 126 -0.56 -5.02 -18.55
N ARG A 127 -0.40 -5.49 -19.79
CA ARG A 127 -1.54 -5.77 -20.66
C ARG A 127 -2.47 -6.83 -20.06
N LEU A 128 -1.91 -7.90 -19.50
CA LEU A 128 -2.69 -8.93 -18.83
C LEU A 128 -3.48 -8.38 -17.64
N ILE A 129 -2.86 -7.56 -16.78
CA ILE A 129 -3.57 -6.94 -15.64
C ILE A 129 -4.69 -6.02 -16.13
N MET A 130 -4.43 -5.23 -17.17
CA MET A 130 -5.43 -4.31 -17.73
C MET A 130 -6.62 -5.08 -18.33
N ASP A 131 -6.36 -6.19 -19.01
CA ASP A 131 -7.42 -7.05 -19.56
C ASP A 131 -8.24 -7.70 -18.42
N LEU A 132 -7.57 -8.24 -17.39
CA LEU A 132 -8.22 -8.78 -16.19
C LEU A 132 -9.11 -7.74 -15.49
N LEU A 133 -8.62 -6.51 -15.33
CA LEU A 133 -9.38 -5.42 -14.69
C LEU A 133 -10.61 -5.03 -15.53
N ARG A 134 -10.49 -4.99 -16.86
CA ARG A 134 -11.62 -4.66 -17.75
C ARG A 134 -12.72 -5.72 -17.70
N SER A 135 -12.35 -7.00 -17.59
CA SER A 135 -13.29 -8.11 -17.50
C SER A 135 -13.64 -8.54 -16.07
N ALA A 136 -13.19 -7.81 -15.05
CA ALA A 136 -13.36 -8.21 -13.66
C ALA A 136 -14.83 -8.22 -13.23
N ASP A 137 -15.20 -9.23 -12.44
CA ASP A 137 -16.46 -9.25 -11.69
C ASP A 137 -16.32 -8.43 -10.41
N PHE A 138 -17.47 -8.05 -9.83
CA PHE A 138 -17.52 -7.22 -8.63
C PHE A 138 -18.42 -7.88 -7.60
N LEU A 139 -17.83 -8.23 -6.46
CA LEU A 139 -18.56 -8.73 -5.32
C LEU A 139 -17.95 -8.10 -4.07
N PRO A 140 -18.28 -6.83 -3.77
CA PRO A 140 -17.73 -6.16 -2.61
C PRO A 140 -18.09 -6.95 -1.36
N VAL A 141 -17.15 -7.08 -0.43
CA VAL A 141 -17.35 -7.83 0.82
C VAL A 141 -17.11 -6.93 2.02
N THR A 142 -17.69 -7.30 3.15
CA THR A 142 -17.50 -6.56 4.41
C THR A 142 -16.06 -6.66 4.94
N ASP A 143 -15.64 -5.71 5.78
CA ASP A 143 -14.33 -5.76 6.45
C ASP A 143 -14.10 -7.07 7.22
N GLU A 144 -15.15 -7.59 7.87
CA GLU A 144 -15.10 -8.87 8.56
C GLU A 144 -14.95 -10.03 7.57
N GLY A 145 -15.66 -9.97 6.44
CA GLY A 145 -15.47 -10.90 5.32
C GLY A 145 -14.02 -10.96 4.86
N ILE A 146 -13.39 -9.81 4.63
CA ILE A 146 -11.96 -9.74 4.27
C ILE A 146 -11.10 -10.44 5.32
N ARG A 147 -11.30 -10.14 6.62
CA ARG A 147 -10.51 -10.76 7.69
C ARG A 147 -10.63 -12.28 7.68
N GLN A 148 -11.80 -12.83 7.35
CA GLN A 148 -12.00 -14.27 7.26
C GLN A 148 -11.35 -14.86 6.01
N LEU A 149 -11.58 -14.26 4.84
CA LEU A 149 -11.02 -14.68 3.56
C LEU A 149 -9.48 -14.73 3.57
N VAL A 150 -8.84 -13.77 4.23
CA VAL A 150 -7.37 -13.70 4.38
C VAL A 150 -6.78 -14.93 5.06
N ASN A 151 -7.54 -15.61 5.92
CA ASN A 151 -7.08 -16.79 6.64
C ASN A 151 -7.39 -18.10 5.89
N MET A 152 -7.97 -18.03 4.69
CA MET A 152 -8.31 -19.19 3.87
C MET A 152 -7.20 -19.49 2.86
N ASP A 153 -6.87 -20.77 2.68
CA ASP A 153 -5.89 -21.20 1.67
C ASP A 153 -6.44 -21.10 0.23
N THR A 154 -7.74 -21.26 0.07
CA THR A 154 -8.44 -21.22 -1.22
C THR A 154 -9.87 -20.78 -0.96
N ILE A 155 -10.33 -19.77 -1.72
CA ILE A 155 -11.63 -19.12 -1.57
C ILE A 155 -12.55 -19.60 -2.69
N ALA A 156 -13.67 -20.21 -2.34
CA ALA A 156 -14.71 -20.54 -3.30
C ALA A 156 -15.64 -19.33 -3.53
N HIS A 157 -16.35 -19.32 -4.66
CA HIS A 157 -17.30 -18.25 -4.96
C HIS A 157 -18.41 -18.12 -3.90
N THR A 158 -18.88 -19.24 -3.36
CA THR A 158 -19.88 -19.29 -2.28
C THR A 158 -19.42 -18.63 -0.98
N ASP A 159 -18.10 -18.63 -0.73
CA ASP A 159 -17.53 -17.94 0.44
C ASP A 159 -17.67 -16.42 0.25
N LEU A 160 -17.46 -15.92 -0.96
CA LEU A 160 -17.62 -14.50 -1.29
C LEU A 160 -19.08 -14.05 -1.13
N GLU A 161 -20.03 -14.83 -1.62
CA GLU A 161 -21.46 -14.53 -1.49
C GLU A 161 -21.90 -14.45 -0.01
N THR A 162 -21.32 -15.29 0.84
CA THR A 162 -21.61 -15.30 2.29
C THR A 162 -21.20 -13.99 2.97
N PHE A 163 -20.16 -13.32 2.46
CA PHE A 163 -19.62 -12.08 3.02
C PHE A 163 -19.94 -10.83 2.19
N ALA A 164 -20.73 -10.98 1.13
CA ALA A 164 -21.08 -9.91 0.21
C ALA A 164 -21.75 -8.75 0.95
N SER A 165 -21.37 -7.54 0.55
CA SER A 165 -22.00 -6.30 0.98
C SER A 165 -22.79 -5.71 -0.18
N ASP A 166 -23.94 -5.11 0.11
CA ASP A 166 -24.65 -4.28 -0.86
C ASP A 166 -24.02 -2.88 -1.01
N SER A 167 -23.14 -2.50 -0.09
CA SER A 167 -22.40 -1.23 -0.14
C SER A 167 -21.08 -1.37 -0.90
N ASP A 168 -20.60 -0.25 -1.46
CA ASP A 168 -19.23 -0.07 -1.98
C ASP A 168 -18.91 -0.65 -3.37
N GLY A 169 -19.85 -1.31 -4.06
CA GLY A 169 -19.66 -1.76 -5.43
C GLY A 169 -19.35 -0.63 -6.43
N GLN A 170 -19.96 0.55 -6.26
CA GLN A 170 -19.68 1.73 -7.11
C GLN A 170 -18.28 2.30 -6.83
N PHE A 171 -17.86 2.33 -5.57
CA PHE A 171 -16.54 2.80 -5.18
C PHE A 171 -15.44 1.90 -5.76
N LEU A 172 -15.64 0.59 -5.68
CA LEU A 172 -14.74 -0.41 -6.26
C LEU A 172 -14.59 -0.23 -7.79
N ARG A 173 -15.71 -0.03 -8.49
CA ARG A 173 -15.73 0.28 -9.93
C ARG A 173 -14.98 1.58 -10.23
N ALA A 174 -15.21 2.63 -9.44
CA ALA A 174 -14.54 3.91 -9.62
C ALA A 174 -13.01 3.82 -9.46
N ILE A 175 -12.52 3.02 -8.50
CA ILE A 175 -11.08 2.77 -8.35
C ILE A 175 -10.53 2.02 -9.57
N ARG A 176 -11.18 0.94 -10.00
CA ARG A 176 -10.78 0.21 -11.22
C ARG A 176 -10.71 1.15 -12.41
N ASP A 177 -11.76 1.92 -12.65
CA ASP A 177 -11.84 2.82 -13.80
C ASP A 177 -10.74 3.88 -13.77
N HIS A 178 -10.42 4.40 -12.58
CA HIS A 178 -9.31 5.32 -12.40
C HIS A 178 -7.94 4.69 -12.71
N ILE A 179 -7.69 3.47 -12.23
CA ILE A 179 -6.44 2.74 -12.53
C ILE A 179 -6.33 2.53 -14.04
N LEU A 180 -7.39 2.03 -14.68
CA LEU A 180 -7.43 1.80 -16.12
C LEU A 180 -7.15 3.09 -16.91
N ALA A 181 -7.90 4.15 -16.61
CA ALA A 181 -7.78 5.43 -17.29
C ALA A 181 -6.37 6.03 -17.14
N TYR A 182 -5.78 5.94 -15.96
CA TYR A 182 -4.44 6.48 -15.72
C TYR A 182 -3.33 5.70 -16.44
N VAL A 183 -3.34 4.36 -16.35
CA VAL A 183 -2.31 3.50 -16.98
C VAL A 183 -2.32 3.63 -18.51
N GLU A 184 -3.48 3.96 -19.10
CA GLU A 184 -3.61 4.22 -20.53
C GLU A 184 -3.04 5.58 -20.98
N THR A 185 -2.75 6.51 -20.06
CA THR A 185 -2.22 7.83 -20.43
C THR A 185 -0.75 7.81 -20.86
N GLU A 186 -0.36 8.80 -21.68
CA GLU A 186 1.06 9.09 -21.96
C GLU A 186 1.80 9.54 -20.70
N LYS A 187 1.13 10.25 -19.79
CA LYS A 187 1.71 10.70 -18.51
C LYS A 187 2.24 9.52 -17.69
N TYR A 188 1.55 8.38 -17.68
CA TYR A 188 2.01 7.17 -17.01
C TYR A 188 3.35 6.66 -17.60
N ILE A 189 3.50 6.71 -18.93
CA ILE A 189 4.73 6.32 -19.63
C ILE A 189 5.86 7.31 -19.29
N GLU A 190 5.57 8.61 -19.32
CA GLU A 190 6.54 9.67 -19.04
C GLU A 190 7.10 9.58 -17.63
N VAL A 191 6.22 9.42 -16.62
CA VAL A 191 6.63 9.29 -15.23
C VAL A 191 7.47 8.04 -15.02
N ALA A 192 7.15 6.93 -15.67
CA ALA A 192 7.95 5.71 -15.56
C ALA A 192 9.32 5.80 -16.22
N LYS A 193 9.48 6.61 -17.27
CA LYS A 193 10.76 6.82 -17.95
C LYS A 193 11.67 7.80 -17.22
N ASN A 194 11.08 8.87 -16.66
CA ASN A 194 11.82 10.03 -16.20
C ASN A 194 11.80 10.20 -14.67
N GLY A 195 11.06 9.36 -13.93
CA GLY A 195 10.74 9.61 -12.52
C GLY A 195 9.78 10.80 -12.38
N LEU A 196 9.66 11.33 -11.15
CA LEU A 196 9.02 12.64 -10.98
C LEU A 196 9.79 13.69 -11.81
N PRO A 197 9.11 14.50 -12.63
CA PRO A 197 9.77 15.64 -13.22
C PRO A 197 10.33 16.49 -12.08
N LEU A 198 11.65 16.69 -12.06
CA LEU A 198 12.28 17.72 -11.24
C LEU A 198 11.58 19.03 -11.64
N HIS A 199 10.82 19.61 -10.71
CA HIS A 199 10.14 20.87 -10.95
C HIS A 199 11.11 21.88 -11.58
N PRO A 200 10.73 22.61 -12.65
CA PRO A 200 11.51 23.72 -13.16
C PRO A 200 11.59 24.86 -12.12
#